data_AF-A0AAT9HGS2-F1
#
_entry.id   AF-A0AAT9HGS2-F1
#
_cell.length_a   1.000
_cell.length_b   1.000
_cell.length_c   1.000
_cell.angle_alpha   90.00
_cell.angle_beta   90.00
_cell.angle_gamma   90.00
#
_symmetry.space_group_name_H-M   'P 1'
#
loop_
_entity.id
_entity.type
_entity.pdbx_description
1 polymer ?
#
loop_
_entity_poly.entity_id
_entity_poly.type
_entity_poly.pdbx_seq_one_letter_code
_entity_poly.pdbx_strand_id
1 'polypeptide(L)'
;MTTATEAFRAARDFLLEHREDYTTAYREFAWPRPERFNWALDWFDAIADGNDRTALHLVEEDGDETRLSFAALSRRSDQVANWLRSGACVPRTGCWSCSATRRSCGRPPWPR
;
A
#
# COMPACT_ATOMS: atom_id res chain seq x y z
N MET A 1 -17.45 -12.25 13.42
CA MET A 1 -17.36 -12.23 11.94
C MET A 1 -15.91 -12.01 11.60
N THR A 2 -15.32 -12.80 10.70
CA THR A 2 -13.94 -12.63 10.25
C THR A 2 -13.81 -11.36 9.41
N THR A 3 -12.80 -10.53 9.70
CA THR A 3 -12.51 -9.31 8.92
C THR A 3 -11.89 -9.66 7.56
N ALA A 4 -11.90 -8.72 6.62
CA ALA A 4 -11.25 -8.90 5.31
C ALA A 4 -9.74 -9.16 5.47
N THR A 5 -9.09 -8.46 6.41
CA THR A 5 -7.69 -8.70 6.83
C THR A 5 -7.46 -10.12 7.30
N GLU A 6 -8.27 -10.61 8.24
CA GLU A 6 -8.12 -11.96 8.81
C GLU A 6 -8.33 -13.04 7.75
N ALA A 7 -9.36 -12.88 6.89
CA ALA A 7 -9.64 -13.82 5.82
C ALA A 7 -8.50 -13.88 4.79
N PHE A 8 -7.97 -12.72 4.41
CA PHE A 8 -6.81 -12.64 3.51
C PHE A 8 -5.55 -13.23 4.14
N ARG A 9 -5.28 -12.90 5.41
CA ARG A 9 -4.13 -13.42 6.16
C ARG A 9 -4.18 -14.94 6.25
N ALA A 10 -5.32 -15.52 6.61
CA ALA A 10 -5.50 -16.97 6.68
C ALA A 10 -5.24 -17.65 5.33
N ALA A 11 -5.76 -17.09 4.24
CA ALA A 11 -5.53 -17.62 2.89
C ALA A 11 -4.06 -17.56 2.47
N ARG A 12 -3.37 -16.44 2.77
CA ARG A 12 -1.93 -16.30 2.52
C ARG A 12 -1.11 -17.26 3.34
N ASP A 13 -1.38 -17.34 4.64
CA ASP A 13 -0.62 -18.18 5.57
C ASP A 13 -0.79 -19.66 5.23
N PHE A 14 -1.97 -20.08 4.75
CA PHE A 14 -2.19 -21.42 4.19
C PHE A 14 -1.23 -21.74 3.03
N LEU A 15 -1.06 -20.82 2.08
CA LEU A 15 -0.14 -21.01 0.96
C LEU A 15 1.32 -21.01 1.38
N LEU A 16 1.69 -20.24 2.40
CA LEU A 16 3.06 -20.21 2.93
C LEU A 16 3.42 -21.47 3.72
N GLU A 17 2.46 -22.02 4.45
CA GLU A 17 2.58 -23.28 5.16
C GLU A 17 2.79 -24.43 4.17
N HIS A 18 1.98 -24.50 3.11
CA HIS A 18 2.02 -25.57 2.10
C HIS A 18 2.91 -25.23 0.90
N ARG A 19 3.85 -24.28 1.02
CA ARG A 19 4.68 -23.80 -0.10
C ARG A 19 5.52 -24.89 -0.78
N GLU A 20 5.77 -25.99 -0.07
CA GLU A 20 6.53 -27.16 -0.55
C GLU A 20 5.61 -28.35 -0.92
N ASP A 21 4.31 -28.29 -0.59
CA ASP A 21 3.30 -29.30 -0.94
C ASP A 21 2.28 -28.71 -1.92
N TYR A 22 2.65 -28.72 -3.20
CA TYR A 22 1.82 -28.19 -4.27
C TYR A 22 0.45 -28.89 -4.36
N THR A 23 0.40 -30.20 -4.14
CA THR A 23 -0.85 -30.97 -4.29
C THR A 23 -1.87 -30.56 -3.24
N THR A 24 -1.46 -30.44 -1.98
CA THR A 24 -2.33 -29.96 -0.91
C THR A 24 -2.69 -28.49 -1.11
N ALA A 25 -1.69 -27.64 -1.41
CA ALA A 25 -1.93 -26.22 -1.67
C ALA A 25 -2.98 -26.01 -2.77
N TYR A 26 -2.88 -26.74 -3.89
CA TYR A 26 -3.83 -26.61 -5.00
C TYR A 26 -5.23 -27.13 -4.66
N ARG A 27 -5.32 -28.28 -3.97
CA ARG A 27 -6.61 -28.93 -3.67
C ARG A 27 -7.41 -28.19 -2.60
N GLU A 28 -6.73 -27.71 -1.57
CA GLU A 28 -7.38 -27.25 -0.33
C GLU A 28 -7.42 -25.72 -0.19
N PHE A 29 -6.66 -24.99 -1.01
CA PHE A 29 -6.74 -23.54 -0.99
C PHE A 29 -8.11 -23.02 -1.44
N ALA A 30 -8.67 -22.14 -0.61
CA ALA A 30 -9.88 -21.41 -0.90
C ALA A 30 -9.60 -19.91 -0.94
N TRP A 31 -10.00 -19.25 -2.04
CA TRP A 31 -9.90 -17.80 -2.14
C TRP A 31 -10.80 -17.11 -1.10
N PRO A 32 -10.30 -16.12 -0.35
CA PRO A 32 -11.13 -15.34 0.55
C PRO A 32 -12.14 -14.52 -0.27
N ARG A 33 -13.40 -14.49 0.17
CA ARG A 33 -14.50 -13.78 -0.50
C ARG A 33 -15.15 -12.72 0.43
N PRO A 34 -14.38 -11.73 0.91
CA PRO A 34 -14.98 -10.62 1.64
C PRO A 34 -15.89 -9.79 0.71
N GLU A 35 -16.94 -9.19 1.27
CA GLU A 35 -17.85 -8.31 0.52
C GLU A 35 -17.11 -7.09 -0.08
N ARG A 36 -16.12 -6.58 0.67
CA ARG A 36 -15.24 -5.48 0.25
C ARG A 36 -13.80 -5.79 0.66
N PHE A 37 -12.86 -5.39 -0.19
CA PHE A 37 -11.43 -5.51 0.08
C PHE A 37 -10.67 -4.37 -0.58
N ASN A 38 -9.75 -3.77 0.18
CA ASN A 38 -8.77 -2.80 -0.27
C ASN A 38 -7.39 -3.26 0.22
N TRP A 39 -6.49 -3.56 -0.71
CA TRP A 39 -5.16 -4.08 -0.37
C TRP A 39 -4.35 -3.13 0.55
N ALA A 40 -4.48 -1.81 0.38
CA ALA A 40 -3.77 -0.85 1.22
C ALA A 40 -4.28 -0.91 2.67
N LEU A 41 -5.59 -0.84 2.86
CA LEU A 41 -6.21 -0.80 4.20
C LEU A 41 -6.22 -2.18 4.88
N ASP A 42 -6.68 -3.20 4.17
CA ASP A 42 -6.97 -4.52 4.75
C ASP A 42 -5.72 -5.40 4.85
N TRP A 43 -4.64 -5.10 4.12
CA TRP A 43 -3.41 -5.88 4.21
C TRP A 43 -2.21 -5.03 4.60
N PHE A 44 -1.89 -3.99 3.82
CA PHE A 44 -0.65 -3.23 4.03
C PHE A 44 -0.64 -2.48 5.36
N ASP A 45 -1.70 -1.73 5.69
CA ASP A 45 -1.78 -0.99 6.96
C ASP A 45 -1.81 -1.95 8.16
N ALA A 46 -2.49 -3.09 8.00
CA ALA A 46 -2.53 -4.13 9.04
C ALA A 46 -1.17 -4.78 9.32
N ILE A 47 -0.25 -4.85 8.35
CA ILE A 47 1.15 -5.30 8.58
C ILE A 47 2.09 -4.15 8.95
N ALA A 48 1.68 -2.91 8.69
CA ALA A 48 2.47 -1.71 8.93
C ALA A 48 2.26 -1.14 10.33
N ASP A 49 1.13 -1.44 10.97
CA ASP A 49 0.83 -1.00 12.33
C ASP A 49 1.95 -1.42 13.31
N GLY A 50 2.54 -0.44 13.98
CA GLY A 50 3.68 -0.61 14.89
C GLY A 50 4.95 -1.23 14.28
N ASN A 51 5.05 -1.36 12.95
CA ASN A 51 6.16 -2.07 12.30
C ASN A 51 7.23 -1.10 11.79
N ASP A 52 8.27 -0.92 12.60
CA ASP A 52 9.41 -0.03 12.30
C ASP A 52 10.50 -0.68 11.43
N ARG A 53 10.32 -1.92 10.95
CA ARG A 53 11.26 -2.54 10.02
C ARG A 53 11.26 -1.81 8.69
N THR A 54 12.44 -1.64 8.09
CA THR A 54 12.60 -1.05 6.76
C THR A 54 11.80 -1.82 5.71
N ALA A 55 10.90 -1.12 5.03
CA ALA A 55 10.06 -1.63 3.96
C ALA A 55 10.53 -1.17 2.58
N LEU A 56 11.11 0.03 2.50
CA LEU A 56 11.65 0.60 1.27
C LEU A 56 13.01 1.23 1.57
N HIS A 57 14.02 0.87 0.77
CA HIS A 57 15.34 1.48 0.78
C HIS A 57 15.64 1.95 -0.64
N LEU A 58 15.62 3.28 -0.81
CA LEU A 58 15.98 3.96 -2.06
C LEU A 58 17.45 4.34 -1.96
N VAL A 59 18.21 4.05 -3.01
CA VAL A 59 19.61 4.42 -3.17
C VAL A 59 19.72 5.25 -4.44
N GLU A 60 20.26 6.45 -4.33
CA GLU A 60 20.42 7.40 -5.43
C GLU A 60 21.85 7.33 -6.00
N GLU A 61 22.06 7.87 -7.20
CA GLU A 61 23.34 7.79 -7.93
C GLU A 61 24.45 8.60 -7.24
N ASP A 62 24.09 9.66 -6.53
CA ASP A 62 24.99 10.48 -5.71
C ASP A 62 25.34 9.83 -4.35
N GLY A 63 24.79 8.65 -4.08
CA GLY A 63 25.00 7.89 -2.85
C GLY A 63 24.03 8.25 -1.72
N ASP A 64 23.06 9.14 -1.95
CA ASP A 64 22.02 9.41 -0.95
C ASP A 64 21.12 8.18 -0.75
N GLU A 65 20.77 7.92 0.51
CA GLU A 65 19.95 6.77 0.89
C GLU A 65 18.71 7.21 1.67
N THR A 66 17.53 6.81 1.21
CA THR A 66 16.27 6.98 1.94
C THR A 66 15.75 5.62 2.38
N ARG A 67 15.60 5.43 3.70
CA ARG A 67 14.98 4.23 4.29
C ARG A 67 13.65 4.59 4.94
N LEU A 68 12.60 3.85 4.59
CA LEU A 68 11.26 4.03 5.15
C LEU A 68 10.78 2.71 5.76
N SER A 69 10.29 2.78 7.00
CA SER A 69 9.63 1.65 7.65
C SER A 69 8.24 1.41 7.07
N PHE A 70 7.67 0.22 7.35
CA PHE A 70 6.27 -0.04 6.99
C PHE A 70 5.34 1.00 7.59
N ALA A 71 5.49 1.30 8.88
CA ALA A 71 4.69 2.31 9.57
C ALA A 71 4.83 3.71 8.93
N ALA A 72 6.05 4.09 8.51
CA ALA A 72 6.28 5.36 7.82
C ALA A 72 5.65 5.42 6.42
N LEU A 73 5.69 4.31 5.68
CA LEU A 73 5.06 4.22 4.35
C LEU A 73 3.53 4.30 4.45
N SER A 74 2.92 3.60 5.40
CA SER A 74 1.47 3.65 5.63
C SER A 74 1.01 5.10 5.91
N ARG A 75 1.66 5.78 6.88
CA ARG A 75 1.37 7.19 7.19
C ARG A 75 1.50 8.12 5.98
N ARG A 76 2.55 7.96 5.16
CA ARG A 76 2.74 8.79 3.95
C ARG A 76 1.71 8.48 2.87
N SER A 77 1.35 7.23 2.69
CA SER A 77 0.28 6.81 1.78
C SER A 77 -1.04 7.47 2.17
N ASP A 78 -1.39 7.48 3.45
CA ASP A 78 -2.60 8.13 3.96
C ASP A 78 -2.62 9.64 3.74
N GLN A 79 -1.47 10.31 3.93
CA GLN A 79 -1.35 11.74 3.64
C GLN A 79 -1.65 12.04 2.18
N VAL A 80 -1.09 11.24 1.26
CA VAL A 80 -1.35 11.39 -0.18
C VAL A 80 -2.80 11.06 -0.53
N ALA A 81 -3.36 9.99 0.02
CA ALA A 81 -4.74 9.57 -0.22
C ALA A 81 -5.73 10.66 0.24
N ASN A 82 -5.54 11.22 1.42
CA ASN A 82 -6.39 12.30 1.94
C ASN A 82 -6.23 13.60 1.14
N TRP A 83 -5.02 13.91 0.69
CA TRP A 83 -4.77 15.06 -0.18
C TRP A 83 -5.45 14.92 -1.56
N LEU A 84 -5.42 13.73 -2.16
CA LEU A 84 -6.18 13.45 -3.39
C LEU A 84 -7.68 13.54 -3.14
N ARG A 85 -8.17 12.98 -2.03
CA ARG A 85 -9.58 13.00 -1.64
C ARG A 85 -10.10 14.43 -1.42
N SER A 86 -9.27 15.33 -0.91
CA SER A 86 -9.66 16.73 -0.71
C SER A 86 -9.77 17.54 -2.01
N GLY A 87 -9.49 16.94 -3.17
CA GLY A 87 -9.49 17.62 -4.45
C GLY A 87 -8.34 18.60 -4.62
N ALA A 88 -7.27 18.48 -3.81
CA ALA A 88 -6.12 19.38 -3.89
C ALA A 88 -5.40 19.29 -5.24
N CYS A 89 -5.46 18.11 -5.86
CA CYS A 89 -5.10 17.92 -7.27
C CYS A 89 -6.10 17.04 -7.99
N VAL A 90 -6.37 17.41 -9.24
CA VAL A 90 -7.22 16.64 -10.15
C VAL A 90 -6.37 16.21 -11.35
N PRO A 91 -6.39 14.91 -11.71
CA PRO A 91 -5.71 14.46 -12.91
C PRO A 91 -6.37 15.07 -14.15
N ARG A 92 -5.54 15.61 -15.05
CA ARG A 92 -5.92 16.01 -16.41
C ARG A 92 -5.13 15.16 -17.39
N THR A 93 -5.57 15.11 -18.64
CA THR A 93 -4.82 14.40 -19.70
C THR A 93 -3.37 14.88 -19.74
N GLY A 94 -2.43 14.01 -19.37
CA GLY A 94 -0.99 14.27 -19.40
C GLY A 94 -0.42 15.15 -18.27
N CYS A 95 -1.21 15.70 -17.35
CA CYS A 95 -0.67 16.48 -16.23
C CYS A 95 -1.62 16.57 -15.02
N TRP A 96 -1.12 17.08 -13.89
CA TRP A 96 -1.93 17.32 -12.69
C TRP A 96 -2.19 18.81 -12.51
N SER A 97 -3.46 19.15 -12.29
CA SER A 97 -3.87 20.51 -11.92
C SER A 97 -4.02 20.58 -10.41
N CYS A 98 -3.18 21.38 -9.75
CA CYS A 98 -3.06 21.42 -8.30
C CYS A 98 -3.26 22.85 -7.77
N SER A 99 -4.13 23.02 -6.79
CA SER A 99 -4.45 24.35 -6.22
C SER A 99 -3.25 24.99 -5.50
N ALA A 100 -2.34 24.18 -4.95
CA ALA A 100 -1.17 24.63 -4.20
C ALA A 100 -0.04 25.25 -5.05
N THR A 101 0.05 24.93 -6.35
CA THR A 101 1.20 25.32 -7.19
C THR A 101 0.94 26.48 -8.16
N ARG A 102 -0.29 27.02 -8.23
CA ARG A 102 -0.68 28.09 -9.19
C ARG A 102 -0.22 27.82 -10.63
N ARG A 103 0.00 26.54 -10.98
CA ARG A 103 0.45 26.04 -12.28
C ARG A 103 -0.48 24.91 -12.71
N SER A 104 -0.96 24.98 -13.94
CA SER A 104 -1.92 24.04 -14.53
C SER A 104 -1.30 22.68 -14.87
N CYS A 105 0.04 22.59 -14.92
CA CYS A 105 0.78 21.35 -15.10
C CYS A 105 2.12 21.40 -14.34
N GLY A 106 2.41 20.37 -13.53
CA GLY A 106 3.67 20.19 -12.82
C GLY A 106 3.71 18.87 -12.06
N ARG A 107 4.90 18.43 -11.59
CA ARG A 107 5.02 17.28 -10.69
C ARG A 107 4.25 17.60 -9.39
N PRO A 108 3.37 16.72 -8.92
CA PRO A 108 2.57 16.98 -7.72
C PRO A 108 3.49 17.26 -6.52
N PRO A 109 3.24 18.33 -5.75
CA PRO A 109 3.94 18.57 -4.50
C PRO A 109 3.41 17.59 -3.47
N TRP A 110 4.08 16.45 -3.32
CA TRP A 110 3.71 15.47 -2.31
C TRP A 110 3.78 16.10 -0.91
N PRO A 111 2.79 15.86 -0.02
CA PRO A 111 2.95 16.21 1.39
C PRO A 111 4.24 15.55 1.92
N ARG A 112 5.10 16.33 2.59
CA ARG A 112 6.39 15.85 3.12
C ARG A 112 6.20 14.92 4.32
#